data_AF-A0A7W1ZVW0-F1
#
_entry.id   AF-A0A7W1ZVW0-F1
#
_cell.length_a   1.000
_cell.length_b   1.000
_cell.length_c   1.000
_cell.angle_alpha   90.00
_cell.angle_beta   90.00
_cell.angle_gamma   90.00
#
_symmetry.space_group_name_H-M   'P 1'
#
loop_
_entity.id
_entity.type
_entity.pdbx_description
1 polymer ?
#
loop_
_entity_poly.entity_id
_entity_poly.type
_entity_poly.pdbx_seq_one_letter_code
_entity_poly.pdbx_strand_id
1 'polypeptide(L)'
;MTLIVYDGSFEGFLSAVFDIYECRFTNVNFSTEENYQKNIFGNVHETITTETKTKRVYEGLKQRISGNALSQLYKTFLSGIKNIENTLLAYIRYAFTSKTLMECDYSNAAVLAVQQT
;
A
#
# COMPACT_ATOMS: atom_id res chain seq x y z
N MET A 1 13.70 7.34 -7.47
CA MET A 1 12.83 7.00 -6.32
C MET A 1 11.81 8.11 -6.21
N THR A 2 10.52 7.77 -6.26
CA THR A 2 9.42 8.74 -6.15
C THR A 2 8.88 8.72 -4.73
N LEU A 3 8.76 9.87 -4.09
CA LEU A 3 8.13 9.98 -2.79
C LEU A 3 6.61 10.18 -2.98
N ILE A 4 5.81 9.28 -2.44
CA ILE A 4 4.36 9.39 -2.41
C ILE A 4 3.96 10.05 -1.10
N VAL A 5 3.29 11.19 -1.19
CA VAL A 5 2.80 11.95 -0.04
C VAL A 5 1.28 11.85 0.00
N TYR A 6 0.72 11.52 1.16
CA TYR A 6 -0.72 11.38 1.37
C TYR A 6 -1.10 11.76 2.80
N ASP A 7 -2.41 11.84 3.07
CA ASP A 7 -3.01 12.30 4.33
C ASP A 7 -2.78 11.38 5.56
N GLY A 8 -2.07 10.26 5.43
CA GLY A 8 -1.84 9.30 6.51
C GLY A 8 -3.02 8.36 6.79
N SER A 9 -4.14 8.50 6.09
CA SER A 9 -5.30 7.62 6.22
C SER A 9 -5.12 6.32 5.41
N PHE A 10 -5.84 5.27 5.80
CA PHE A 10 -5.85 4.03 5.01
C PHE A 10 -6.44 4.23 3.61
N GLU A 11 -7.44 5.09 3.48
CA GLU A 11 -8.04 5.43 2.18
C GLU A 11 -7.07 6.21 1.29
N GLY A 12 -6.30 7.12 1.88
CA GLY A 12 -5.21 7.83 1.21
C GLY A 12 -4.11 6.88 0.75
N PHE A 13 -3.74 5.90 1.59
CA PHE A 13 -2.82 4.84 1.18
C PHE A 13 -3.35 4.02 0.00
N LEU A 14 -4.62 3.62 -0.01
CA LEU A 14 -5.21 2.91 -1.16
C LEU A 14 -5.28 3.79 -2.41
N SER A 15 -5.58 5.08 -2.26
CA SER A 15 -5.51 6.04 -3.37
C SER A 15 -4.09 6.19 -3.90
N ALA A 16 -3.08 6.15 -3.03
CA ALA A 16 -1.67 6.21 -3.40
C ALA A 16 -1.24 4.95 -4.15
N VAL A 17 -1.68 3.77 -3.69
CA VAL A 17 -1.49 2.51 -4.42
C VAL A 17 -2.08 2.61 -5.82
N PHE A 18 -3.28 3.18 -5.98
CA PHE A 18 -3.88 3.39 -7.30
C PHE A 18 -2.98 4.25 -8.21
N ASP A 19 -2.54 5.41 -7.71
CA ASP A 19 -1.68 6.32 -8.45
C ASP A 19 -0.34 5.67 -8.85
N ILE A 20 0.24 4.85 -7.98
CA ILE A 20 1.46 4.08 -8.28
C ILE A 20 1.27 3.19 -9.50
N TYR A 21 0.12 2.52 -9.63
CA TYR A 21 -0.17 1.69 -10.80
C TYR A 21 -0.48 2.54 -12.04
N GLU A 22 -1.24 3.63 -11.88
CA GLU A 22 -1.61 4.51 -12.99
C GLU A 22 -0.37 5.18 -13.62
N CYS A 23 0.49 5.76 -12.79
CA CYS A 23 1.72 6.42 -13.20
C CYS A 23 2.90 5.46 -13.42
N ARG A 24 2.70 4.15 -13.18
CA ARG A 24 3.70 3.09 -13.33
C ARG A 24 4.99 3.33 -12.52
N PHE A 25 4.85 3.87 -11.31
CA PHE A 25 6.01 4.08 -10.44
C PHE A 25 6.57 2.74 -9.95
N THR A 26 7.85 2.49 -10.23
CA THR A 26 8.51 1.22 -9.88
C THR A 26 9.17 1.29 -8.50
N ASN A 27 9.88 2.37 -8.23
CA ASN A 27 10.63 2.60 -6.99
C ASN A 27 10.04 3.78 -6.21
N VAL A 28 9.27 3.47 -5.16
CA VAL A 28 8.51 4.44 -4.37
C VAL A 28 8.82 4.31 -2.89
N ASN A 29 8.65 5.42 -2.18
CA ASN A 29 8.64 5.47 -0.73
C ASN A 29 7.43 6.31 -0.28
N PHE A 30 6.93 6.08 0.93
CA PHE A 30 5.79 6.83 1.46
C PHE A 30 6.20 7.87 2.49
N SER A 31 5.44 8.95 2.57
CA SER A 31 5.45 9.91 3.68
C SER A 31 4.03 10.41 3.91
N THR A 32 3.68 10.69 5.16
CA THR A 32 2.47 11.44 5.46
C THR A 32 2.71 12.92 5.19
N GLU A 33 1.64 13.67 4.90
CA GLU A 33 1.68 15.14 4.78
C GLU A 33 2.28 15.80 6.03
N GLU A 34 1.95 15.29 7.23
CA GLU A 34 2.46 15.80 8.51
C GLU A 34 3.99 15.65 8.65
N ASN A 35 4.54 14.55 8.15
CA ASN A 35 5.98 14.25 8.24
C ASN A 35 6.75 14.76 7.02
N TYR A 36 6.04 15.17 5.96
CA TYR A 36 6.67 15.61 4.73
C TYR A 36 7.17 17.05 4.87
N GLN A 37 8.47 17.20 5.06
CA GLN A 37 9.14 18.47 4.83
C GLN A 37 9.31 18.65 3.32
N LYS A 38 8.69 19.71 2.77
CA LYS A 38 8.72 20.03 1.35
C LYS A 38 10.16 20.13 0.86
N ASN A 39 10.66 19.05 0.27
CA ASN A 39 12.03 18.96 -0.18
C ASN A 39 12.08 19.41 -1.64
N ILE A 40 12.91 20.41 -1.94
CA ILE A 40 13.04 20.99 -3.29
C ILE A 40 13.69 19.99 -4.27
N PHE A 41 14.34 18.95 -3.74
CA PHE A 41 15.08 17.97 -4.53
C PHE A 41 14.45 16.57 -4.43
N GLY A 42 13.61 16.22 -5.40
CA GLY A 42 13.05 14.88 -5.53
C GLY A 42 11.82 14.83 -6.43
N ASN A 43 11.53 13.66 -7.00
CA ASN A 43 10.24 13.43 -7.63
C ASN A 43 9.24 13.13 -6.53
N VAL A 44 8.33 14.07 -6.27
CA VAL A 44 7.28 13.95 -5.27
C VAL A 44 5.95 13.88 -5.97
N HIS A 45 5.13 12.90 -5.59
CA HIS A 45 3.77 12.74 -6.05
C HIS A 45 2.84 12.89 -4.85
N GLU A 46 2.08 13.98 -4.85
CA GLU A 46 1.04 14.23 -3.85
C GLU A 46 -0.23 13.49 -4.28
N THR A 47 -0.62 12.49 -3.50
CA THR A 47 -1.83 11.72 -3.73
C THR A 47 -3.01 12.40 -3.04
N ILE A 48 -4.05 12.66 -3.83
CA ILE A 48 -5.34 13.12 -3.32
C ILE A 48 -6.21 11.90 -3.01
N THR A 49 -6.65 11.79 -1.76
CA THR A 49 -7.59 10.75 -1.32
C THR A 49 -8.92 10.92 -2.05
N THR A 50 -9.40 9.88 -2.71
CA THR A 50 -10.68 9.91 -3.41
C THR A 50 -11.38 8.57 -3.31
N GLU A 51 -12.66 8.59 -2.92
CA GLU A 51 -13.48 7.38 -2.77
C GLU A 51 -13.42 6.47 -4.01
N THR A 52 -13.44 7.04 -5.21
CA THR A 52 -13.36 6.29 -6.47
C THR A 52 -12.06 5.47 -6.59
N LYS A 53 -10.91 6.04 -6.22
CA LYS A 53 -9.61 5.36 -6.27
C LYS A 53 -9.53 4.28 -5.19
N THR A 54 -9.89 4.65 -3.96
CA THR A 54 -9.96 3.77 -2.80
C THR A 54 -10.81 2.53 -3.09
N LYS A 55 -12.05 2.73 -3.54
CA LYS A 55 -12.99 1.65 -3.86
C LYS A 55 -12.46 0.71 -4.93
N ARG A 56 -11.82 1.25 -5.97
CA ARG A 56 -11.27 0.44 -7.07
C ARG A 56 -10.16 -0.50 -6.59
N VAL A 57 -9.23 0.00 -5.78
CA VAL A 57 -8.14 -0.84 -5.22
C VAL A 57 -8.72 -1.84 -4.23
N TYR A 58 -9.64 -1.40 -3.36
CA TYR A 58 -10.27 -2.25 -2.35
C TYR A 58 -11.06 -3.42 -2.95
N GLU A 59 -11.89 -3.16 -3.97
CA GLU A 59 -12.62 -4.21 -4.68
C GLU A 59 -11.68 -5.13 -5.49
N GLY A 60 -10.59 -4.58 -6.04
CA GLY A 60 -9.53 -5.38 -6.66
C GLY A 60 -8.87 -6.34 -5.68
N LEU A 61 -8.61 -5.89 -4.45
CA LEU A 61 -8.05 -6.74 -3.39
C LEU A 61 -9.04 -7.81 -2.93
N LYS A 62 -10.31 -7.48 -2.71
CA LYS A 62 -11.35 -8.46 -2.34
C LYS A 62 -11.46 -9.65 -3.30
N GLN A 63 -11.14 -9.46 -4.57
CA GLN A 63 -11.16 -10.52 -5.57
C GLN A 63 -9.90 -11.40 -5.55
N ARG A 64 -8.83 -10.95 -4.89
CA ARG A 64 -7.49 -11.58 -4.91
C ARG A 64 -7.11 -12.22 -3.59
N ILE A 65 -7.59 -11.66 -2.47
CA ILE A 65 -7.29 -12.12 -1.11
C ILE A 65 -8.58 -12.33 -0.32
N SER A 66 -8.51 -13.18 0.70
CA SER A 66 -9.62 -13.46 1.61
C SER A 66 -9.98 -12.24 2.45
N GLY A 67 -11.21 -12.23 2.99
CA GLY A 67 -11.64 -11.19 3.92
C GLY A 67 -10.77 -11.11 5.18
N ASN A 68 -10.20 -12.23 5.63
CA ASN A 68 -9.29 -12.25 6.76
C ASN A 68 -7.96 -11.57 6.42
N ALA A 69 -7.37 -11.89 5.27
CA ALA A 69 -6.16 -11.23 4.79
C ALA A 69 -6.35 -9.72 4.58
N LEU A 70 -7.52 -9.31 4.09
CA LEU A 70 -7.85 -7.90 3.94
C LEU A 70 -8.00 -7.18 5.29
N SER A 71 -8.61 -7.83 6.29
CA SER A 71 -8.66 -7.31 7.66
C SER A 71 -7.26 -7.21 8.28
N GLN A 72 -6.42 -8.21 8.04
CA GLN A 72 -5.03 -8.22 8.51
C GLN A 72 -4.23 -7.07 7.88
N LEU A 73 -4.37 -6.85 6.58
CA LEU A 73 -3.75 -5.72 5.87
C LEU A 73 -4.10 -4.37 6.51
N TYR A 74 -5.37 -4.17 6.89
CA TYR A 74 -5.81 -2.97 7.59
C TYR A 74 -5.20 -2.84 8.99
N LYS A 75 -5.17 -3.93 9.78
CA LYS A 75 -4.53 -3.93 11.11
C LYS A 75 -3.03 -3.64 11.02
N THR A 76 -2.35 -4.26 10.05
CA THR A 76 -0.93 -4.03 9.81
C THR A 76 -0.65 -2.56 9.48
N PHE A 77 -1.51 -1.90 8.69
CA PHE A 77 -1.40 -0.45 8.46
C PHE A 77 -1.48 0.36 9.75
N LEU A 78 -2.37 -0.02 10.67
CA LEU A 78 -2.55 0.66 11.97
C LEU A 78 -1.47 0.34 13.02
N SER A 79 -0.56 -0.59 12.73
CA SER A 79 0.46 -1.04 13.70
C SER A 79 1.46 0.03 14.12
N GLY A 80 1.56 1.14 13.39
CA GLY A 80 2.53 2.21 13.64
C GLY A 80 3.98 1.82 13.37
N ILE A 81 4.22 0.66 12.73
CA ILE A 81 5.56 0.23 12.34
C ILE A 81 6.08 1.18 11.25
N LYS A 82 7.32 1.64 11.42
CA LYS A 82 7.96 2.55 10.46
C LYS A 82 8.12 1.88 9.10
N ASN A 83 7.76 2.58 8.02
CA ASN A 83 7.81 2.13 6.63
C ASN A 83 6.91 0.92 6.33
N ILE A 84 5.84 0.70 7.12
CA ILE A 84 4.94 -0.42 6.91
C ILE A 84 4.23 -0.35 5.56
N GLU A 85 4.02 0.86 5.04
CA GLU A 85 3.40 1.14 3.74
C GLU A 85 4.18 0.51 2.59
N ASN A 86 5.52 0.47 2.66
CA ASN A 86 6.35 -0.20 1.66
C ASN A 86 6.10 -1.72 1.68
N THR A 87 6.01 -2.30 2.88
CA THR A 87 5.71 -3.72 3.07
C THR A 87 4.30 -4.05 2.56
N LEU A 88 3.33 -3.20 2.87
CA LEU A 88 1.95 -3.35 2.40
C LEU A 88 1.85 -3.21 0.88
N LEU A 89 2.57 -2.27 0.27
CA LEU A 89 2.62 -2.13 -1.18
C LEU A 89 3.21 -3.39 -1.83
N ALA A 90 4.26 -3.96 -1.25
CA ALA A 90 4.85 -5.21 -1.74
C ALA A 90 3.85 -6.37 -1.63
N TYR A 91 3.13 -6.47 -0.51
CA TYR A 91 2.06 -7.44 -0.32
C TYR A 91 0.95 -7.28 -1.38
N ILE A 92 0.49 -6.04 -1.61
CA ILE A 92 -0.54 -5.73 -2.60
C ILE A 92 -0.07 -6.06 -4.02
N ARG A 93 1.18 -5.73 -4.38
CA ARG A 93 1.80 -6.12 -5.66
C ARG A 93 1.81 -7.64 -5.83
N TYR A 94 2.13 -8.36 -4.76
CA TYR A 94 2.11 -9.82 -4.80
C TYR A 94 0.68 -10.36 -4.97
N ALA A 95 -0.31 -9.76 -4.32
CA ALA A 95 -1.73 -10.12 -4.46
C ALA A 95 -2.27 -9.91 -5.87
N PHE A 96 -1.88 -8.82 -6.54
CA PHE A 96 -2.30 -8.57 -7.92
C PHE A 96 -1.55 -9.41 -8.96
N THR A 97 -0.34 -9.88 -8.65
CA THR A 97 0.47 -10.70 -9.57
C THR A 97 0.18 -12.20 -9.42
N SER A 98 -0.14 -12.65 -8.21
CA SER A 98 -0.40 -14.06 -7.92
C SER A 98 -1.70 -14.55 -8.57
N LYS A 99 -1.63 -15.75 -9.15
CA LYS A 99 -2.78 -16.47 -9.73
C LYS A 99 -3.42 -17.45 -8.74
N THR A 100 -2.80 -17.66 -7.58
CA THR A 100 -3.16 -18.64 -6.55
C THR A 100 -3.33 -17.96 -5.19
N LEU A 101 -3.93 -18.67 -4.22
CA LEU A 101 -4.06 -18.20 -2.83
C LEU A 101 -2.66 -18.01 -2.22
N MET A 102 -2.22 -16.76 -2.13
CA MET A 102 -0.87 -16.38 -1.65
C MET A 102 -0.76 -16.25 -0.13
N GLU A 103 -1.87 -16.33 0.59
CA GLU A 103 -1.95 -16.03 2.03
C GLU A 103 -1.10 -16.96 2.90
N CYS A 104 -0.87 -18.19 2.43
CA CYS A 104 -0.05 -19.19 3.09
C CYS A 104 1.38 -19.26 2.54
N ASP A 105 1.77 -18.35 1.64
CA ASP A 105 3.13 -18.31 1.11
C ASP A 105 4.07 -17.57 2.07
N TYR A 106 4.38 -18.24 3.19
CA TYR A 106 5.28 -17.73 4.22
C TYR A 106 6.74 -17.58 3.74
N SER A 107 7.06 -18.05 2.53
CA SER A 107 8.37 -17.82 1.91
C SER A 107 8.51 -16.38 1.41
N ASN A 108 7.39 -15.67 1.21
CA ASN A 108 7.38 -14.27 0.83
C ASN A 108 7.46 -13.38 2.08
N ALA A 109 8.53 -12.58 2.18
CA ALA A 109 8.78 -11.71 3.32
C ALA A 109 7.64 -10.70 3.61
N ALA A 110 6.96 -10.21 2.58
CA ALA A 110 5.83 -9.29 2.76
C ALA A 110 4.61 -10.01 3.34
N VAL A 111 4.36 -11.26 2.95
CA VAL A 111 3.29 -12.09 3.49
C VAL A 111 3.55 -12.42 4.95
N LEU A 112 4.79 -12.84 5.27
CA LEU A 112 5.19 -13.15 6.63
C LEU A 112 5.05 -11.94 7.56
N ALA A 113 5.50 -10.76 7.13
CA ALA A 113 5.41 -9.54 7.93
C ALA A 113 3.94 -9.18 8.26
N VAL A 114 3.04 -9.25 7.29
CA VAL A 114 1.60 -8.97 7.49
C VAL A 114 0.97 -9.93 8.50
N GLN A 115 1.37 -11.21 8.50
CA GLN A 115 0.84 -12.22 9.44
C GLN A 115 1.39 -12.10 10.86
N GLN A 116 2.57 -11.49 11.04
CA GLN A 116 3.24 -11.36 12.34
C GLN A 116 2.89 -10.07 13.10
N THR A 117 2.01 -9.23 12.53
CA THR A 117 1.60 -7.95 13.11
C THR A 117 0.28 -8.09 13.85
#